data_AF-A0A6I6UIL9-F1
#
_entry.id   AF-A0A6I6UIL9-F1
#
_cell.length_a   1.000
_cell.length_b   1.000
_cell.length_c   1.000
_cell.angle_alpha   90.00
_cell.angle_beta   90.00
_cell.angle_gamma   90.00
#
_symmetry.space_group_name_H-M   'P 1'
#
loop_
_entity.id
_entity.type
_entity.pdbx_description
1 polymer ?
#
loop_
_entity_poly.entity_id
_entity_poly.type
_entity_poly.pdbx_seq_one_letter_code
_entity_poly.pdbx_strand_id
1 'polypeptide(L)'
;MDNKLKISFTVITVIIGFMIAIQFQTVKEPVVRDTRDIWELREALLKEKEVNSNLLSETRSVEAKLEQYKTEQQSSPEQALKQTLEELKTEMGLTEKTGPGLILTIEPSMEEILLGEKVQNVSPELLERLVNELNQYDAVDIAIDGHRLINTSVIRDINGETKVDGNSIKKIPFEVRVLTKDVNAAKDLYNRMQVSRSVEDFFIDNLRVSISKPLEKLTVPEYKDTIRIRFMEPVKERGGNE
;
A
#
# COMPACT_ATOMS: atom_id res chain seq x y z
N MET A 1 60.96 50.98 32.83
CA MET A 1 60.19 49.72 32.94
C MET A 1 60.60 48.82 31.79
N ASP A 2 61.39 47.81 32.12
CA ASP A 2 62.29 47.12 31.20
C ASP A 2 61.57 46.41 30.05
N ASN A 3 61.96 46.74 28.81
CA ASN A 3 61.44 46.11 27.60
C ASN A 3 61.59 44.57 27.61
N LYS A 4 62.56 44.04 28.36
CA LYS A 4 62.73 42.60 28.58
C LYS A 4 61.55 41.96 29.31
N LEU A 5 60.93 42.67 30.25
CA LEU A 5 59.78 42.16 31.02
C LEU A 5 58.52 42.10 30.15
N LYS A 6 58.31 43.10 29.28
CA LYS A 6 57.19 43.14 28.32
C LYS A 6 57.31 42.05 27.25
N ILE A 7 58.52 41.80 26.76
CA ILE A 7 58.80 40.72 25.78
C ILE A 7 58.55 39.35 26.43
N SER A 8 59.05 39.13 27.65
CA SER A 8 58.82 37.87 28.37
C SER A 8 57.33 37.61 28.63
N PHE A 9 56.59 38.64 29.05
CA PHE A 9 55.15 38.52 29.28
C PHE A 9 54.37 38.17 28.01
N THR A 10 54.73 38.80 26.88
CA THR A 10 54.09 38.53 25.58
C THR A 10 54.31 37.08 25.13
N VAL A 11 55.53 36.56 25.28
CA VAL A 11 55.85 35.17 24.93
C VAL A 11 55.05 34.18 25.78
N ILE A 12 54.93 34.43 27.08
CA ILE A 12 54.16 33.55 27.99
C ILE A 12 52.67 33.55 27.62
N THR A 13 52.08 34.72 27.34
CA THR A 13 50.67 34.80 26.95
C THR A 13 50.39 34.09 25.63
N VAL A 14 51.31 34.16 24.66
CA VAL A 14 51.19 33.43 23.38
C VAL A 14 51.22 31.92 23.59
N ILE A 15 52.11 31.41 24.45
CA ILE A 15 52.19 29.97 24.76
C ILE A 15 50.92 29.50 25.46
N ILE A 16 50.40 30.25 26.43
CA ILE A 16 49.16 29.91 27.14
C ILE A 16 47.96 29.95 26.17
N GLY A 17 47.87 30.97 25.32
CA GLY A 17 46.82 31.07 24.31
C GLY A 17 46.85 29.90 23.32
N PHE A 18 48.05 29.49 22.90
CA PHE A 18 48.24 28.32 22.02
C PHE A 18 47.84 27.01 22.71
N MET A 19 48.18 26.86 23.99
CA MET A 19 47.81 25.68 24.78
C MET A 19 46.28 25.56 24.97
N ILE A 20 45.60 26.69 25.22
CA ILE A 20 44.14 26.74 25.29
C ILE A 20 43.51 26.43 23.93
N ALA A 21 44.07 26.93 22.83
CA ALA A 21 43.57 26.67 21.49
C ALA A 21 43.63 25.17 21.13
N ILE A 22 44.74 24.49 21.46
CA ILE A 22 44.87 23.03 21.30
C ILE A 22 43.83 22.31 22.16
N GLN A 23 43.67 22.73 23.41
CA GLN A 23 42.71 22.10 24.33
C GLN A 23 41.26 22.27 23.84
N PHE A 24 40.93 23.42 23.23
CA PHE A 24 39.62 23.67 22.63
C PHE A 24 39.38 22.85 21.35
N GLN A 25 40.42 22.62 20.54
CA GLN A 25 40.36 21.75 19.36
C GLN A 25 40.13 20.29 19.78
N THR A 26 40.83 19.81 20.82
CA THR A 26 40.70 18.44 21.34
C THR A 26 39.33 18.17 21.97
N VAL A 27 38.70 19.17 22.59
CA VAL A 27 37.37 19.02 23.22
C VAL A 27 36.22 19.08 22.20
N LYS A 28 36.43 19.70 21.02
CA LYS A 28 35.40 19.82 19.97
C LYS A 28 35.15 18.55 19.17
N GLU A 29 36.05 17.58 19.20
CA GLU A 29 35.83 16.26 18.61
C GLU A 29 35.63 15.21 19.70
N PRO A 30 34.48 15.18 20.40
CA PRO A 30 34.12 13.97 21.12
C PRO A 30 33.95 12.88 20.06
N VAL A 31 34.77 11.84 20.13
CA VAL A 31 34.51 10.60 19.39
C VAL A 31 33.12 10.15 19.82
N VAL A 32 32.15 10.27 18.90
CA VAL A 32 30.77 9.82 19.11
C VAL A 32 30.84 8.31 19.31
N ARG A 33 31.00 7.90 20.56
CA ARG A 33 31.08 6.49 20.91
C ARG A 33 29.64 6.03 21.02
N ASP A 34 29.20 5.32 19.99
CA ASP A 34 27.87 4.70 19.94
C ASP A 34 27.65 3.88 21.23
N THR A 35 26.70 4.32 22.06
CA THR A 35 26.42 3.74 23.38
C THR A 35 25.42 2.59 23.31
N ARG A 36 25.09 2.11 22.11
CA ARG A 36 24.21 0.96 21.92
C ARG A 36 24.89 -0.31 22.41
N ASP A 37 24.13 -1.18 23.06
CA ASP A 37 24.62 -2.50 23.47
C ASP A 37 25.10 -3.26 22.24
N ILE A 38 26.29 -3.87 22.32
CA ILE A 38 26.90 -4.64 21.21
C ILE A 38 25.93 -5.72 20.69
N TRP A 39 25.02 -6.19 21.55
CA TRP A 39 23.93 -7.09 21.21
C TRP A 39 22.93 -6.47 20.21
N GLU A 40 22.42 -5.27 20.49
CA GLU A 40 21.49 -4.55 19.60
C GLU A 40 22.14 -4.22 18.25
N LEU A 41 23.43 -3.91 18.24
CA LEU A 41 24.18 -3.65 17.01
C LEU A 41 24.31 -4.92 16.16
N ARG A 42 24.57 -6.07 16.80
CA ARG A 42 24.62 -7.38 16.12
C ARG A 42 23.25 -7.76 15.56
N GLU A 43 22.18 -7.55 16.33
CA GLU A 43 20.82 -7.83 15.89
C GLU A 43 20.43 -6.96 14.69
N ALA A 44 20.71 -5.65 14.75
CA ALA A 44 20.48 -4.74 13.63
C ALA A 44 21.27 -5.15 12.37
N LEU A 45 22.54 -5.53 12.53
CA LEU A 45 23.38 -6.00 11.42
C LEU A 45 22.87 -7.31 10.81
N LEU A 46 22.40 -8.25 11.63
CA LEU A 46 21.81 -9.51 11.15
C LEU A 46 20.53 -9.24 10.36
N LYS A 47 19.66 -8.37 10.88
CA LYS A 47 18.43 -7.95 10.19
C LYS A 47 18.74 -7.26 8.86
N GLU A 48 19.74 -6.37 8.82
CA GLU A 48 20.16 -5.72 7.58
C GLU A 48 20.70 -6.74 6.56
N LYS A 49 21.50 -7.72 7.01
CA LYS A 49 21.98 -8.80 6.13
C LYS A 49 20.85 -9.67 5.59
N GLU A 50 19.85 -9.98 6.40
CA GLU A 50 18.67 -10.74 5.98
C GLU A 50 17.86 -9.96 4.93
N VAL A 51 17.61 -8.68 5.18
CA VAL A 51 16.96 -7.78 4.20
C VAL A 51 17.77 -7.74 2.89
N ASN A 52 19.09 -7.56 2.97
CA ASN A 52 19.95 -7.53 1.78
C ASN A 52 19.90 -8.86 1.01
N SER A 53 19.95 -10.00 1.70
CA SER A 53 19.82 -11.33 1.08
C SER A 53 18.46 -11.52 0.40
N ASN A 54 17.37 -11.06 1.03
CA ASN A 54 16.03 -11.13 0.46
C ASN A 54 15.92 -10.25 -0.80
N LEU A 55 16.43 -9.02 -0.75
CA LEU A 55 16.48 -8.12 -1.91
C LEU A 55 17.31 -8.73 -3.06
N LEU A 56 18.46 -9.33 -2.77
CA LEU A 56 19.28 -10.01 -3.77
C LEU A 56 18.54 -11.19 -4.42
N SER A 57 17.81 -11.96 -3.64
CA SER A 57 16.98 -13.06 -4.14
C SER A 57 15.85 -12.54 -5.03
N GLU A 58 15.18 -11.47 -4.61
CA GLU A 58 14.12 -10.81 -5.38
C GLU A 58 14.66 -10.26 -6.70
N THR A 59 15.78 -9.53 -6.69
CA THR A 59 16.45 -9.02 -7.89
C THR A 59 16.79 -10.15 -8.86
N ARG A 60 17.37 -11.25 -8.38
CA ARG A 60 17.69 -12.42 -9.24
C ARG A 60 16.43 -13.04 -9.84
N SER A 61 15.35 -13.12 -9.08
CA SER A 61 14.08 -13.66 -9.58
C SER A 61 13.46 -12.78 -10.67
N VAL A 62 13.61 -11.45 -10.53
CA VAL A 62 13.16 -10.47 -11.53
C VAL A 62 14.05 -10.52 -12.77
N GLU A 63 15.37 -10.62 -12.61
CA GLU A 63 16.31 -10.79 -13.72
C GLU A 63 16.06 -12.09 -14.50
N ALA A 64 15.84 -13.21 -13.81
CA ALA A 64 15.51 -14.48 -14.44
C ALA A 64 14.20 -14.42 -15.24
N LYS A 65 13.15 -13.79 -14.68
CA LYS A 65 11.91 -13.53 -15.43
C LYS A 65 12.17 -12.66 -16.65
N LEU A 66 12.99 -11.62 -16.52
CA LEU A 66 13.32 -10.72 -17.64
C LEU A 66 14.08 -11.47 -18.75
N GLU A 67 15.03 -12.33 -18.40
CA GLU A 67 15.74 -13.17 -19.38
C GLU A 67 14.81 -14.16 -20.07
N GLN A 68 13.90 -14.79 -19.32
CA GLN A 68 12.87 -15.66 -19.88
C GLN A 68 11.99 -14.90 -20.87
N TYR A 69 11.52 -13.71 -20.51
CA TYR A 69 10.74 -12.84 -21.39
C TYR A 69 11.49 -12.49 -22.69
N LYS A 70 12.76 -12.10 -22.59
CA LYS A 70 13.60 -11.80 -23.77
C LYS A 70 13.77 -13.03 -24.66
N THR A 71 13.93 -14.20 -24.06
CA THR A 71 14.10 -15.48 -24.79
C THR A 71 12.80 -15.91 -25.47
N GLU A 72 11.66 -15.80 -24.78
CA GLU A 72 10.34 -16.09 -25.32
C GLU A 72 9.98 -15.11 -26.45
N GLN A 73 10.31 -13.83 -26.31
CA GLN A 73 10.12 -12.82 -27.36
C GLN A 73 10.95 -13.11 -28.61
N GLN A 74 12.15 -13.66 -28.47
CA GLN A 74 13.02 -14.05 -29.61
C GLN A 74 12.60 -15.37 -30.26
N SER A 75 12.08 -16.32 -29.48
CA SER A 75 11.75 -17.68 -29.96
C SER A 75 10.31 -17.84 -30.45
N SER A 76 9.35 -17.13 -29.84
CA SER A 76 7.96 -17.03 -30.30
C SER A 76 7.37 -15.67 -29.90
N PRO A 77 7.50 -14.64 -30.76
CA PRO A 77 6.94 -13.32 -30.53
C PRO A 77 5.44 -13.34 -30.22
N GLU A 78 4.69 -14.26 -30.84
CA GLU A 78 3.26 -14.40 -30.65
C GLU A 78 2.90 -14.91 -29.25
N GLN A 79 3.70 -15.84 -28.70
CA GLN A 79 3.47 -16.40 -27.37
C GLN A 79 3.82 -15.40 -26.28
N ALA A 80 4.95 -14.69 -26.43
CA ALA A 80 5.33 -13.61 -25.52
C ALA A 80 4.27 -12.50 -25.49
N LEU A 81 3.77 -12.08 -26.67
CA LEU A 81 2.70 -11.08 -26.76
C LEU A 81 1.41 -11.55 -26.08
N LYS A 82 1.03 -12.82 -26.24
CA LYS A 82 -0.15 -13.38 -25.58
C LYS A 82 0.01 -13.38 -24.06
N GLN A 83 1.20 -13.72 -23.56
CA GLN A 83 1.47 -13.71 -22.13
C GLN A 83 1.42 -12.31 -21.54
N THR A 84 2.06 -11.33 -22.18
CA THR A 84 1.97 -9.92 -21.78
C THR A 84 0.52 -9.43 -21.79
N LEU A 85 -0.28 -9.83 -22.79
CA LEU A 85 -1.70 -9.47 -22.84
C LEU A 85 -2.48 -10.03 -21.65
N GLU A 86 -2.24 -11.27 -21.25
CA GLU A 86 -2.92 -11.89 -20.09
C GLU A 86 -2.47 -11.27 -18.75
N GLU A 87 -1.20 -10.90 -18.62
CA GLU A 87 -0.69 -10.15 -17.47
C GLU A 87 -1.37 -8.78 -17.36
N LEU A 88 -1.40 -8.02 -18.47
CA LEU A 88 -2.06 -6.71 -18.51
C LEU A 88 -3.55 -6.81 -18.18
N LYS A 89 -4.27 -7.81 -18.73
CA LYS A 89 -5.67 -8.04 -18.36
C LYS A 89 -5.82 -8.29 -16.86
N THR A 90 -4.90 -9.04 -16.26
CA THR A 90 -4.92 -9.36 -14.83
C THR A 90 -4.63 -8.13 -13.97
N GLU A 91 -3.69 -7.28 -14.37
CA GLU A 91 -3.41 -5.99 -13.71
C GLU A 91 -4.58 -5.02 -13.82
N MET A 92 -5.25 -4.98 -14.97
CA MET A 92 -6.44 -4.16 -15.19
C MET A 92 -7.70 -4.70 -14.49
N GLY A 93 -7.62 -5.85 -13.81
CA GLY A 93 -8.77 -6.48 -13.13
C GLY A 93 -9.79 -7.11 -14.07
N LEU A 94 -9.44 -7.33 -15.34
CA LEU A 94 -10.27 -7.98 -16.36
C LEU A 94 -10.28 -9.51 -16.26
N THR A 95 -9.69 -10.07 -15.20
CA THR A 95 -9.71 -11.50 -14.91
C THR A 95 -10.20 -11.74 -13.49
N GLU A 96 -10.83 -12.89 -13.29
CA GLU A 96 -11.22 -13.39 -11.97
C GLU A 96 -9.96 -13.68 -11.15
N LYS A 97 -9.93 -13.21 -9.91
CA LYS A 97 -8.81 -13.42 -8.99
C LYS A 97 -9.26 -14.16 -7.75
N THR A 98 -8.43 -15.07 -7.30
CA THR A 98 -8.65 -15.83 -6.07
C THR A 98 -7.43 -15.68 -5.16
N GLY A 99 -7.66 -15.36 -3.90
CA GLY A 99 -6.60 -15.15 -2.92
C GLY A 99 -7.14 -15.06 -1.49
N PRO A 100 -6.26 -14.82 -0.51
CA PRO A 100 -6.69 -14.56 0.85
C PRO A 100 -7.43 -13.23 0.93
N GLY A 101 -8.37 -13.11 1.86
CA GLY A 101 -9.23 -11.94 1.92
C GLY A 101 -10.32 -12.02 2.98
N LEU A 102 -11.27 -11.10 2.90
CA LEU A 102 -12.42 -11.02 3.79
C LEU A 102 -13.67 -10.54 3.07
N ILE A 103 -14.82 -10.84 3.66
CA ILE A 103 -16.13 -10.44 3.18
C ILE A 103 -16.74 -9.51 4.23
N LEU A 104 -17.13 -8.31 3.81
CA LEU A 104 -17.95 -7.42 4.61
C LEU A 104 -19.38 -7.51 4.11
N THR A 105 -20.30 -7.87 4.99
CA THR A 105 -21.73 -7.92 4.67
C THR A 105 -22.40 -6.68 5.25
N ILE A 106 -23.00 -5.87 4.40
CA ILE A 106 -23.79 -4.71 4.81
C ILE A 106 -25.26 -5.12 4.86
N GLU A 107 -25.86 -4.97 6.02
CA GLU A 107 -27.25 -5.37 6.32
C GLU A 107 -27.96 -4.25 7.11
N PRO A 108 -29.30 -4.21 7.13
CA PRO A 108 -30.02 -3.20 7.91
C PRO A 108 -29.89 -3.52 9.40
N SER A 109 -29.88 -2.49 10.25
CA SER A 109 -29.94 -2.68 11.70
C SER A 109 -31.24 -3.39 12.12
N MET A 110 -31.18 -4.22 13.15
CA MET A 110 -32.39 -4.91 13.66
C MET A 110 -33.48 -3.94 14.12
N GLU A 111 -33.10 -2.76 14.61
CA GLU A 111 -34.03 -1.72 15.06
C GLU A 111 -34.88 -1.19 13.90
N GLU A 112 -34.29 -0.93 12.74
CA GLU A 112 -35.03 -0.54 11.52
C GLU A 112 -36.02 -1.62 11.05
N ILE A 113 -35.59 -2.90 11.07
CA ILE A 113 -36.44 -4.03 10.68
C ILE A 113 -37.68 -4.11 11.57
N LEU A 114 -37.51 -3.86 12.87
CA LEU A 114 -38.60 -3.88 13.86
C LEU A 114 -39.52 -2.66 13.75
N LEU A 115 -39.00 -1.51 13.31
CA LEU A 115 -39.76 -0.27 13.11
C LEU A 115 -40.52 -0.23 11.77
N GLY A 116 -40.28 -1.20 10.88
CA GLY A 116 -40.97 -1.29 9.59
C GLY A 116 -40.60 -0.17 8.61
N GLU A 117 -39.47 0.52 8.85
CA GLU A 117 -38.96 1.54 7.96
C GLU A 117 -38.43 0.91 6.66
N LYS A 118 -38.60 1.61 5.54
CA LYS A 118 -38.05 1.16 4.27
C LYS A 118 -36.55 1.33 4.32
N VAL A 119 -35.83 0.21 4.35
CA VAL A 119 -34.37 0.12 4.25
C VAL A 119 -33.83 1.15 3.26
N GLN A 120 -33.07 2.12 3.77
CA GLN A 120 -32.50 3.21 2.98
C GLN A 120 -31.41 2.70 2.03
N ASN A 121 -31.30 3.33 0.86
CA ASN A 121 -30.18 3.09 -0.04
C ASN A 121 -28.88 3.55 0.66
N VAL A 122 -27.80 2.79 0.51
CA VAL A 122 -26.50 3.19 1.06
C VAL A 122 -26.01 4.44 0.33
N SER A 123 -25.63 5.49 1.06
CA SER A 123 -25.05 6.70 0.46
C SER A 123 -23.76 6.38 -0.32
N PRO A 124 -23.54 6.97 -1.51
CA PRO A 124 -22.28 6.81 -2.24
C PRO A 124 -21.07 7.20 -1.40
N GLU A 125 -21.21 8.25 -0.58
CA GLU A 125 -20.15 8.81 0.26
C GLU A 125 -19.69 7.83 1.35
N LEU A 126 -20.60 6.99 1.86
CA LEU A 126 -20.24 5.92 2.81
C LEU A 126 -19.43 4.82 2.13
N LEU A 127 -19.84 4.41 0.92
CA LEU A 127 -19.12 3.39 0.17
C LEU A 127 -17.75 3.88 -0.28
N GLU A 128 -17.63 5.14 -0.73
CA GLU A 128 -16.35 5.75 -1.09
C GLU A 128 -15.40 5.77 0.11
N ARG A 129 -15.87 6.17 1.29
CA ARG A 129 -15.07 6.16 2.52
C ARG A 129 -14.62 4.75 2.90
N LEU A 130 -15.52 3.77 2.84
CA LEU A 130 -15.20 2.37 3.10
C LEU A 130 -14.13 1.85 2.12
N VAL A 131 -14.28 2.10 0.82
CA VAL A 131 -13.32 1.67 -0.21
C VAL A 131 -11.95 2.33 0.02
N ASN A 132 -11.93 3.62 0.35
CA ASN A 132 -10.69 4.33 0.64
C ASN A 132 -9.99 3.78 1.87
N GLU A 133 -10.73 3.45 2.93
CA GLU A 133 -10.17 2.85 4.13
C GLU A 133 -9.65 1.42 3.87
N LEU A 134 -10.36 0.62 3.08
CA LEU A 134 -9.89 -0.69 2.64
C LEU A 134 -8.57 -0.56 1.84
N ASN A 135 -8.50 0.38 0.90
CA ASN A 135 -7.28 0.65 0.12
C ASN A 135 -6.12 1.13 1.01
N GLN A 136 -6.42 1.92 2.05
CA GLN A 136 -5.42 2.38 3.02
C GLN A 136 -4.81 1.22 3.82
N TYR A 137 -5.53 0.11 3.97
CA TYR A 137 -5.11 -1.07 4.73
C TYR A 137 -4.74 -2.25 3.84
N ASP A 138 -4.09 -1.97 2.70
CA ASP A 138 -3.50 -2.96 1.80
C ASP A 138 -4.50 -3.95 1.15
N ALA A 139 -5.73 -3.51 0.91
CA ALA A 139 -6.62 -4.19 -0.03
C ALA A 139 -6.02 -4.18 -1.45
N VAL A 140 -5.99 -5.35 -2.09
CA VAL A 140 -5.43 -5.54 -3.44
C VAL A 140 -6.53 -5.46 -4.49
N ASP A 141 -7.63 -6.17 -4.27
CA ASP A 141 -8.77 -6.19 -5.18
C ASP A 141 -10.07 -6.13 -4.38
N ILE A 142 -11.02 -5.30 -4.82
CA ILE A 142 -12.30 -5.09 -4.14
C ILE A 142 -13.43 -5.36 -5.13
N ALA A 143 -14.50 -6.02 -4.68
CA ALA A 143 -15.76 -6.07 -5.40
C ALA A 143 -16.93 -5.72 -4.49
N ILE A 144 -17.81 -4.84 -4.98
CA ILE A 144 -19.04 -4.43 -4.32
C ILE A 144 -20.21 -5.08 -5.04
N ASP A 145 -20.99 -5.90 -4.33
CA ASP A 145 -22.14 -6.62 -4.88
C ASP A 145 -21.84 -7.38 -6.18
N GLY A 146 -20.67 -8.02 -6.23
CA GLY A 146 -20.21 -8.76 -7.41
C GLY A 146 -19.70 -7.89 -8.56
N HIS A 147 -19.57 -6.57 -8.39
CA HIS A 147 -18.93 -5.68 -9.34
C HIS A 147 -17.50 -5.38 -8.88
N ARG A 148 -16.52 -5.78 -9.69
CA ARG A 148 -15.10 -5.49 -9.46
C ARG A 148 -14.86 -3.99 -9.50
N LEU A 149 -14.11 -3.46 -8.55
CA LEU A 149 -13.57 -2.11 -8.62
C LEU A 149 -12.19 -2.14 -9.25
N ILE A 150 -11.99 -1.23 -10.19
CA ILE A 150 -10.70 -0.83 -10.78
C ILE A 150 -10.39 0.63 -10.42
N ASN A 151 -9.17 1.09 -10.67
CA ASN A 151 -8.72 2.45 -10.32
C ASN A 151 -9.53 3.59 -10.95
N THR A 152 -10.26 3.31 -12.04
CA THR A 152 -11.10 4.29 -12.74
C THR A 152 -12.59 4.17 -12.40
N SER A 153 -12.93 3.30 -11.44
CA SER A 153 -14.34 3.09 -11.07
C SER A 153 -14.90 4.32 -10.39
N VAL A 154 -16.19 4.55 -10.61
CA VAL A 154 -16.93 5.67 -10.04
C VAL A 154 -18.08 5.14 -9.21
N ILE A 155 -18.14 5.57 -7.96
CA ILE A 155 -19.28 5.36 -7.07
C ILE A 155 -20.00 6.70 -6.99
N ARG A 156 -21.31 6.75 -7.28
CA ARG A 156 -22.09 7.99 -7.22
C ARG A 156 -23.59 7.73 -7.18
N ASP A 157 -24.34 8.73 -6.77
CA ASP A 157 -25.79 8.75 -6.91
C ASP A 157 -26.19 9.08 -8.35
N ILE A 158 -27.05 8.26 -8.94
CA ILE A 158 -27.75 8.54 -10.19
C ILE A 158 -29.25 8.30 -9.98
N ASN A 159 -30.03 9.37 -9.95
CA ASN A 159 -31.50 9.38 -9.77
C ASN A 159 -31.99 8.84 -8.42
N GLY A 160 -31.26 9.10 -7.33
CA GLY A 160 -31.61 8.65 -5.97
C GLY A 160 -31.18 7.21 -5.67
N GLU A 161 -30.34 6.63 -6.53
CA GLU A 161 -29.78 5.29 -6.39
C GLU A 161 -28.26 5.34 -6.50
N THR A 162 -27.58 4.72 -5.53
CA THR A 162 -26.13 4.57 -5.55
C THR A 162 -25.73 3.53 -6.58
N LYS A 163 -24.81 3.92 -7.48
CA LYS A 163 -24.32 3.09 -8.57
C LYS A 163 -22.81 3.02 -8.56
N VAL A 164 -22.30 1.85 -8.95
CA VAL A 164 -20.88 1.58 -9.20
C VAL A 164 -20.70 1.39 -10.70
N ASP A 165 -19.97 2.30 -11.35
CA ASP A 165 -19.79 2.32 -12.81
C ASP A 165 -21.09 2.34 -13.62
N GLY A 166 -22.16 2.85 -13.01
CA GLY A 166 -23.49 2.91 -13.61
C GLY A 166 -24.35 1.66 -13.36
N ASN A 167 -23.80 0.62 -12.75
CA ASN A 167 -24.56 -0.53 -12.26
C ASN A 167 -25.18 -0.21 -10.90
N SER A 168 -26.50 -0.38 -10.77
CA SER A 168 -27.16 -0.23 -9.47
C SER A 168 -26.72 -1.37 -8.54
N ILE A 169 -26.31 -1.03 -7.33
CA ILE A 169 -26.02 -2.01 -6.28
C ILE A 169 -27.35 -2.66 -5.87
N LYS A 170 -27.36 -3.97 -5.59
CA LYS A 170 -28.54 -4.64 -5.02
C LYS A 170 -29.02 -3.92 -3.76
N LYS A 171 -30.33 -3.97 -3.55
CA LYS A 171 -30.90 -3.59 -2.25
C LYS A 171 -30.29 -4.44 -1.16
N ILE A 172 -29.98 -3.79 -0.04
CA ILE A 172 -29.43 -4.41 1.16
C ILE A 172 -30.23 -5.68 1.51
N PRO A 173 -29.57 -6.78 1.90
CA PRO A 173 -28.13 -6.90 2.15
C PRO A 173 -27.27 -7.15 0.90
N PHE A 174 -26.03 -6.65 0.91
CA PHE A 174 -25.02 -6.96 -0.11
C PHE A 174 -23.64 -7.18 0.51
N GLU A 175 -22.76 -7.82 -0.28
CA GLU A 175 -21.40 -8.16 0.13
C GLU A 175 -20.37 -7.26 -0.54
N VAL A 176 -19.34 -6.88 0.22
CA VAL A 176 -18.08 -6.32 -0.28
C VAL A 176 -16.99 -7.37 -0.07
N ARG A 177 -16.43 -7.86 -1.16
CA ARG A 177 -15.36 -8.86 -1.16
C ARG A 177 -14.03 -8.17 -1.34
N VAL A 178 -13.06 -8.48 -0.49
CA VAL A 178 -11.75 -7.83 -0.48
C VAL A 178 -10.66 -8.89 -0.47
N LEU A 179 -9.74 -8.84 -1.44
CA LEU A 179 -8.53 -9.64 -1.45
C LEU A 179 -7.36 -8.86 -0.87
N THR A 180 -6.44 -9.58 -0.23
CA THR A 180 -5.19 -9.06 0.32
C THR A 180 -4.01 -9.81 -0.26
N LYS A 181 -2.80 -9.26 -0.07
CA LYS A 181 -1.56 -9.87 -0.56
C LYS A 181 -1.31 -11.26 0.04
N ASP A 182 -1.57 -11.41 1.33
CA ASP A 182 -1.41 -12.66 2.07
C ASP A 182 -2.43 -12.80 3.21
N VAL A 183 -2.43 -13.94 3.89
CA VAL A 183 -3.34 -14.26 5.00
C VAL A 183 -3.06 -13.40 6.24
N ASN A 184 -1.83 -12.91 6.43
CA ASN A 184 -1.51 -12.03 7.57
C ASN A 184 -2.08 -10.63 7.34
N ALA A 185 -1.95 -10.09 6.13
CA ALA A 185 -2.61 -8.86 5.71
C ALA A 185 -4.14 -8.97 5.85
N ALA A 186 -4.74 -10.13 5.55
CA ALA A 186 -6.16 -10.36 5.79
C ALA A 186 -6.55 -10.29 7.27
N LYS A 187 -5.69 -10.81 8.17
CA LYS A 187 -5.89 -10.71 9.63
C LYS A 187 -5.73 -9.28 10.13
N ASP A 188 -4.74 -8.56 9.62
CA ASP A 188 -4.50 -7.16 9.99
C ASP A 188 -5.66 -6.28 9.53
N LEU A 189 -6.12 -6.46 8.30
CA LEU A 189 -7.30 -5.79 7.76
C LEU A 189 -8.54 -6.11 8.61
N TYR A 190 -8.77 -7.39 8.94
CA TYR A 190 -9.88 -7.79 9.83
C TYR A 190 -9.85 -7.06 11.18
N ASN A 191 -8.69 -6.98 11.83
CA ASN A 191 -8.55 -6.29 13.11
C ASN A 191 -8.77 -4.77 12.98
N ARG A 192 -8.27 -4.15 11.90
CA ARG A 192 -8.45 -2.71 11.65
C ARG A 192 -9.90 -2.37 11.35
N MET A 193 -10.58 -3.19 10.56
CA MET A 193 -11.98 -2.97 10.21
C MET A 193 -12.93 -3.10 11.40
N GLN A 194 -12.57 -3.82 12.47
CA GLN A 194 -13.39 -3.87 13.69
C GLN A 194 -13.49 -2.52 14.42
N VAL A 195 -12.49 -1.65 14.26
CA VAL A 195 -12.42 -0.32 14.88
C VAL A 195 -12.42 0.79 13.83
N SER A 196 -12.89 0.47 12.63
CA SER A 196 -12.93 1.39 11.50
C SER A 196 -13.99 2.45 11.70
N ARG A 197 -13.63 3.70 11.39
CA ARG A 197 -14.59 4.83 11.38
C ARG A 197 -15.64 4.66 10.31
N SER A 198 -15.28 4.09 9.15
CA SER A 198 -16.28 3.79 8.12
C SER A 198 -17.35 2.85 8.68
N VAL A 199 -16.98 1.81 9.44
CA VAL A 199 -17.97 0.91 10.06
C VAL A 199 -18.89 1.63 11.05
N GLU A 200 -18.35 2.58 11.83
CA GLU A 200 -19.15 3.44 12.71
C GLU A 200 -20.11 4.35 11.92
N ASP A 201 -19.64 4.95 10.82
CA ASP A 201 -20.46 5.81 9.95
C ASP A 201 -21.65 5.04 9.35
N PHE A 202 -21.45 3.78 8.95
CA PHE A 202 -22.55 2.90 8.52
C PHE A 202 -23.57 2.68 9.65
N PHE A 203 -23.10 2.51 10.89
CA PHE A 203 -23.98 2.32 12.05
C PHE A 203 -24.82 3.55 12.36
N ILE A 204 -24.26 4.76 12.19
CA ILE A 204 -24.99 6.03 12.32
C ILE A 204 -26.14 6.12 11.30
N ASP A 205 -25.93 5.58 10.10
CA ASP A 205 -26.94 5.50 9.04
C ASP A 205 -27.84 4.24 9.16
N ASN A 206 -27.97 3.67 10.36
CA ASN A 206 -28.78 2.50 10.68
C ASN A 206 -28.39 1.21 9.93
N LEU A 207 -27.16 1.11 9.43
CA LEU A 207 -26.64 -0.06 8.74
C LEU A 207 -25.64 -0.82 9.63
N ARG A 208 -25.68 -2.14 9.58
CA ARG A 208 -24.69 -3.00 10.23
C ARG A 208 -23.71 -3.54 9.20
N VAL A 209 -22.42 -3.43 9.50
CA VAL A 209 -21.35 -4.07 8.72
C VAL A 209 -20.82 -5.27 9.49
N SER A 210 -21.14 -6.47 8.99
CA SER A 210 -20.69 -7.74 9.53
C SER A 210 -19.44 -8.21 8.80
N ILE A 211 -18.30 -8.30 9.49
CA ILE A 211 -17.00 -8.65 8.89
C ILE A 211 -16.73 -10.15 9.09
N SER A 212 -16.50 -10.89 8.01
CA SER A 212 -16.12 -12.29 8.09
C SER A 212 -14.74 -12.47 8.70
N LYS A 213 -14.48 -13.65 9.28
CA LYS A 213 -13.11 -14.05 9.61
C LYS A 213 -12.25 -14.06 8.33
N PRO A 214 -10.93 -13.85 8.44
CA PRO A 214 -10.01 -13.98 7.31
C PRO A 214 -10.16 -15.33 6.62
N LEU A 215 -10.36 -15.30 5.31
CA LEU A 215 -10.48 -16.48 4.45
C LEU A 215 -9.17 -16.66 3.69
N GLU A 216 -8.69 -17.89 3.57
CA GLU A 216 -7.49 -18.19 2.76
C GLU A 216 -7.79 -18.17 1.27
N LYS A 217 -9.04 -18.47 0.89
CA LYS A 217 -9.49 -18.54 -0.49
C LYS A 217 -10.82 -17.82 -0.63
N LEU A 218 -10.75 -16.61 -1.15
CA LEU A 218 -11.87 -15.79 -1.58
C LEU A 218 -11.71 -15.48 -3.06
N THR A 219 -12.81 -15.45 -3.79
CA THR A 219 -12.81 -15.17 -5.22
C THR A 219 -13.56 -13.87 -5.51
N VAL A 220 -12.89 -12.99 -6.26
CA VAL A 220 -13.39 -11.71 -6.73
C VAL A 220 -13.56 -11.78 -8.24
N PRO A 221 -14.74 -11.37 -8.76
CA PRO A 221 -15.05 -11.48 -10.19
C PRO A 221 -14.16 -10.57 -11.05
N GLU A 222 -14.15 -10.86 -12.34
CA GLU A 222 -13.59 -9.97 -13.35
C GLU A 222 -14.40 -8.66 -13.49
N TYR A 223 -13.72 -7.60 -13.91
CA TYR A 223 -14.37 -6.37 -14.34
C TYR A 223 -15.04 -6.58 -15.70
N LYS A 224 -16.34 -6.29 -15.78
CA LYS A 224 -17.17 -6.60 -16.95
C LYS A 224 -17.30 -5.44 -17.94
N ASP A 225 -17.05 -4.22 -17.50
CA ASP A 225 -17.26 -3.03 -18.33
C ASP A 225 -16.05 -2.74 -19.23
N THR A 226 -16.31 -2.09 -20.36
CA THR A 226 -15.28 -1.79 -21.35
C THR A 226 -14.44 -0.57 -20.95
N ILE A 227 -13.13 -0.75 -20.83
CA ILE A 227 -12.19 0.35 -20.58
C ILE A 227 -11.96 1.12 -21.89
N ARG A 228 -12.46 2.35 -21.97
CA ARG A 228 -12.36 3.19 -23.17
C ARG A 228 -11.12 4.07 -23.14
N ILE A 229 -10.07 3.63 -23.84
CA ILE A 229 -8.86 4.40 -24.06
C ILE A 229 -9.05 5.28 -25.31
N ARG A 230 -9.00 6.61 -25.16
CA ARG A 230 -9.17 7.56 -26.29
C ARG A 230 -7.87 8.20 -26.73
N PHE A 231 -7.10 8.74 -25.78
CA PHE A 231 -5.93 9.58 -26.07
C PHE A 231 -4.62 9.02 -25.52
N MET A 232 -4.64 7.86 -24.85
CA MET A 232 -3.40 7.23 -24.37
C MET A 232 -2.78 6.45 -25.52
N GLU A 233 -1.51 6.71 -25.77
CA GLU A 233 -0.69 5.93 -26.70
C GLU A 233 0.37 5.18 -25.89
N PRO A 234 0.69 3.93 -26.27
CA PRO A 234 1.79 3.21 -25.63
C PRO A 234 3.09 3.97 -25.88
N VAL A 235 3.88 4.15 -24.82
CA VAL A 235 5.21 4.73 -24.95
C VAL A 235 6.04 3.78 -25.80
N LYS A 236 6.56 4.28 -26.93
CA LYS A 236 7.54 3.53 -27.72
C LYS A 236 8.79 3.36 -26.87
N GLU A 237 9.12 2.13 -26.51
CA GLU A 237 10.39 1.83 -25.86
C GLU A 237 11.54 2.28 -26.77
N ARG A 238 12.44 3.10 -26.23
CA ARG A 238 13.72 3.46 -26.86
C ARG A 238 14.62 2.20 -26.85
N GLY A 239 14.37 1.27 -27.76
CA GLY A 239 15.12 0.01 -27.84
C GLY A 239 14.78 -0.91 -29.01
N GLY A 240 13.69 -0.66 -29.75
CA GLY A 240 13.46 -1.32 -31.04
C GLY A 240 14.27 -0.63 -32.12
N ASN A 241 15.36 -1.27 -32.57
CA ASN A 241 16.17 -0.82 -33.69
C ASN A 241 15.30 -0.54 -34.94
N GLU A 242 15.49 0.63 -35.55
CA GLU A 242 15.48 0.74 -37.01
C GLU A 242 16.78 0.17 -37.58
#